data_AF-A0A397ACR0-F1
#
_entry.id   AF-A0A397ACR0-F1
#
_cell.length_a   1.000
_cell.length_b   1.000
_cell.length_c   1.000
_cell.angle_alpha   90.00
_cell.angle_beta   90.00
_cell.angle_gamma   90.00
#
_symmetry.space_group_name_H-M   'P 1'
#
loop_
_entity.id
_entity.type
_entity.pdbx_description
1 polymer ?
#
loop_
_entity_poly.entity_id
_entity_poly.type
_entity_poly.pdbx_seq_one_letter_code
_entity_poly.pdbx_strand_id
1 'polypeptide(L)'
;MLDTTNRYGTDVHEHEILLSSAGQQVMMAWEREYMEKCVDALGITPTSDVLEIGFGLAYSATRIQSYSPKSHTIIECDPVSLMELEVWAKTRPNIVIVAGTWQTVLASLGSKYASYLFELKSMMLP
;
A
#
# COMPACT_ATOMS: atom_id res chain seq x y z
N MET A 1 4.11 2.54 -26.81
CA MET A 1 3.37 2.83 -25.56
C MET A 1 4.39 3.36 -24.58
N LEU A 2 4.12 4.50 -23.93
CA LEU A 2 4.97 4.94 -22.82
C LEU A 2 4.75 3.92 -21.70
N ASP A 3 5.83 3.38 -21.15
CA ASP A 3 5.77 2.57 -19.93
C ASP A 3 5.21 3.49 -18.83
N THR A 4 4.09 3.11 -18.22
CA THR A 4 3.44 3.87 -17.15
C THR A 4 3.62 3.20 -15.79
N THR A 5 4.43 2.14 -15.72
CA THR A 5 4.60 1.35 -14.52
C THR A 5 5.63 1.96 -13.57
N ASN A 6 5.40 1.78 -12.27
CA ASN A 6 6.40 2.11 -11.27
C ASN A 6 7.55 1.10 -11.31
N ARG A 7 8.69 1.53 -10.77
CA ARG A 7 9.91 0.73 -10.71
C ARG A 7 10.50 0.75 -9.31
N TYR A 8 10.62 -0.44 -8.73
CA TYR A 8 11.40 -0.67 -7.51
C TYR A 8 12.89 -0.55 -7.82
N GLY A 9 13.65 -0.01 -6.87
CA GLY A 9 15.10 0.08 -6.97
C GLY A 9 15.73 0.52 -5.66
N THR A 10 16.97 0.99 -5.75
CA THR A 10 17.71 1.54 -4.61
C THR A 10 18.24 2.94 -4.92
N ASP A 11 18.35 3.78 -3.90
CA ASP A 11 19.03 5.08 -4.00
C ASP A 11 20.58 4.93 -3.97
N VAL A 12 21.28 6.06 -3.98
CA VAL A 12 22.75 6.14 -3.94
C VAL A 12 23.36 5.62 -2.63
N HIS A 13 22.52 5.36 -1.62
CA HIS A 13 22.88 4.81 -0.32
C HIS A 13 22.36 3.38 -0.13
N GLU A 14 21.94 2.72 -1.22
CA GLU A 14 21.41 1.35 -1.23
C GLU A 14 20.09 1.18 -0.45
N HIS A 15 19.35 2.26 -0.21
CA HIS A 15 18.03 2.18 0.41
C HIS A 15 16.92 2.01 -0.62
N GLU A 16 15.87 1.28 -0.25
CA GLU A 16 14.72 1.00 -1.11
C GLU A 16 13.99 2.28 -1.57
N ILE A 17 13.69 2.33 -2.86
CA ILE A 17 12.92 3.41 -3.50
C ILE A 17 11.89 2.84 -4.48
N LEU A 18 10.77 3.52 -4.60
CA LEU A 18 9.78 3.32 -5.65
C LEU A 18 9.72 4.58 -6.51
N LEU A 19 9.98 4.42 -7.80
CA LEU A 19 9.95 5.50 -8.77
C LEU A 19 8.76 5.34 -9.71
N SER A 20 8.14 6.44 -10.12
CA SER A 20 7.18 6.41 -11.22
C SER A 20 7.90 6.17 -12.55
N SER A 21 7.14 5.89 -13.60
CA SER A 21 7.72 5.78 -14.94
C SER A 21 8.39 7.06 -15.44
N ALA A 22 7.98 8.22 -14.91
CA ALA A 22 8.61 9.52 -15.16
C ALA A 22 9.86 9.78 -14.30
N GLY A 23 10.27 8.82 -13.46
CA GLY A 23 11.40 8.93 -12.55
C GLY A 23 11.11 9.78 -11.30
N GLN A 24 9.84 10.08 -11.01
CA GLN A 24 9.47 10.80 -9.79
C GLN A 24 9.47 9.86 -8.60
N GLN A 25 9.87 10.35 -7.43
CA GLN A 25 9.88 9.56 -6.21
C GLN A 25 8.45 9.35 -5.71
N VAL A 26 7.95 8.12 -5.87
CA VAL A 26 6.65 7.69 -5.35
C VAL A 26 6.78 7.37 -3.86
N MET A 27 7.82 6.63 -3.48
CA MET A 27 8.06 6.24 -2.09
C MET A 27 9.55 6.03 -1.81
N MET A 28 9.99 6.34 -0.59
CA MET A 28 11.39 6.30 -0.18
C MET A 28 11.55 5.64 1.20
N ALA A 29 12.67 4.95 1.43
CA ALA A 29 12.94 4.28 2.71
C ALA A 29 12.86 5.15 3.96
N TRP A 30 13.23 6.43 3.88
CA TRP A 30 13.18 7.35 5.02
C TRP A 30 11.75 7.59 5.53
N GLU A 31 10.73 7.31 4.72
CA GLU A 31 9.31 7.50 5.07
C GLU A 31 8.78 6.42 6.00
N ARG A 32 9.52 5.31 6.14
CA ARG A 32 9.10 4.14 6.91
C ARG A 32 8.68 4.47 8.33
N GLU A 33 9.53 5.17 9.09
CA GLU A 33 9.24 5.49 10.50
C GLU A 33 8.00 6.36 10.64
N TYR A 34 7.80 7.31 9.71
CA TYR A 34 6.60 8.15 9.68
C TYR A 34 5.35 7.33 9.41
N MET A 35 5.37 6.45 8.41
CA MET A 35 4.25 5.58 8.06
C MET A 35 3.91 4.61 9.18
N GLU A 36 4.92 4.00 9.81
CA GLU A 36 4.71 3.12 10.96
C GLU A 36 4.01 3.87 12.11
N LYS A 37 4.43 5.10 12.43
CA LYS A 37 3.76 5.94 13.43
C LYS A 37 2.32 6.31 13.06
N CYS A 38 2.05 6.58 11.78
CA CYS A 38 0.68 6.82 11.30
C CYS A 38 -0.19 5.58 11.52
N VAL A 39 0.31 4.38 11.21
CA VAL A 39 -0.39 3.12 11.47
C VAL A 39 -0.63 2.91 12.96
N ASP A 40 0.38 3.16 13.80
CA ASP A 40 0.28 2.99 15.25
C ASP A 40 -0.84 3.85 15.85
N ALA A 41 -1.05 5.06 15.31
CA ALA A 41 -2.10 5.98 15.75
C ALA A 41 -3.53 5.52 15.39
N LEU A 42 -3.70 4.55 14.47
CA LEU A 42 -5.01 4.07 14.05
C LEU A 42 -5.68 3.15 15.09
N GLY A 43 -4.92 2.64 16.07
CA GLY A 43 -5.47 1.74 17.10
C GLY A 43 -5.98 0.42 16.53
N ILE A 44 -5.27 -0.17 15.57
CA ILE A 44 -5.64 -1.43 14.93
C ILE A 44 -5.65 -2.56 15.95
N THR A 45 -6.73 -3.35 15.93
CA THR A 45 -6.92 -4.50 16.80
C THR A 45 -7.17 -5.77 15.99
N PRO A 46 -7.10 -6.96 16.60
CA PRO A 46 -7.48 -8.20 15.92
C PRO A 46 -8.93 -8.27 15.45
N THR A 47 -9.80 -7.36 15.89
CA THR A 47 -11.19 -7.24 15.41
C THR A 47 -11.37 -6.24 14.27
N SER A 48 -10.34 -5.47 13.94
CA SER A 48 -10.40 -4.39 12.94
C SER A 48 -10.45 -4.94 11.51
N ASP A 49 -11.34 -4.37 10.70
CA ASP A 49 -11.35 -4.51 9.25
C ASP A 49 -10.71 -3.23 8.65
N VAL A 50 -9.52 -3.39 8.04
CA VAL A 50 -8.67 -2.28 7.59
C VAL A 50 -8.70 -2.17 6.06
N LEU A 51 -8.92 -0.94 5.56
CA LEU A 51 -8.71 -0.60 4.15
C LEU A 51 -7.45 0.25 4.00
N GLU A 52 -6.54 -0.22 3.17
CA GLU A 52 -5.35 0.48 2.70
C GLU A 52 -5.48 0.75 1.20
N ILE A 53 -5.01 1.92 0.77
CA ILE A 53 -4.99 2.31 -0.65
C ILE A 53 -3.57 2.66 -1.04
N GLY A 54 -3.01 1.92 -1.99
CA GLY A 54 -1.60 1.91 -2.37
C GLY A 54 -0.81 0.91 -1.53
N PHE A 55 -0.04 0.03 -2.18
CA PHE A 55 0.84 -0.94 -1.52
C PHE A 55 2.27 -0.41 -1.37
N GLY A 56 2.78 0.30 -2.38
CA GLY A 56 4.10 0.94 -2.34
C GLY A 56 5.24 -0.02 -1.98
N LEU A 57 6.04 0.36 -0.99
CA LEU A 57 7.14 -0.44 -0.40
C LEU A 57 6.67 -1.32 0.77
N ALA A 58 5.35 -1.48 0.97
CA ALA A 58 4.75 -2.33 1.99
C ALA A 58 5.07 -1.97 3.46
N TYR A 59 5.55 -0.75 3.76
CA TYR A 59 5.87 -0.34 5.13
C TYR A 59 4.63 -0.26 6.02
N SER A 60 3.63 0.50 5.58
CA SER A 60 2.29 0.56 6.17
C SER A 60 1.65 -0.82 6.25
N ALA A 61 1.61 -1.55 5.13
CA ALA A 61 0.99 -2.87 5.04
C ALA A 61 1.61 -3.88 6.03
N THR A 62 2.93 -3.90 6.13
CA THR A 62 3.66 -4.75 7.08
C THR A 62 3.38 -4.34 8.51
N ARG A 63 3.33 -3.04 8.81
CA ARG A 63 2.99 -2.55 10.14
C ARG A 63 1.56 -2.89 10.53
N ILE A 64 0.60 -2.72 9.63
CA ILE A 64 -0.81 -3.11 9.83
C ILE A 64 -0.89 -4.60 10.16
N GLN A 65 -0.21 -5.45 9.38
CA GLN A 65 -0.22 -6.91 9.60
C GLN A 65 0.42 -7.32 10.92
N SER A 66 1.35 -6.54 11.47
CA SER A 66 1.93 -6.81 12.80
C SER A 66 0.88 -6.78 13.93
N TYR A 67 -0.24 -6.07 13.73
CA TYR A 67 -1.37 -6.03 14.67
C TYR A 67 -2.39 -7.16 14.47
N SER A 68 -2.18 -8.04 13.49
CA SER A 68 -3.05 -9.19 13.17
C SER A 68 -4.53 -8.82 12.99
N PRO A 69 -4.89 -7.84 12.14
CA PRO A 69 -6.28 -7.42 11.94
C PRO A 69 -7.14 -8.56 11.39
N LYS A 70 -8.46 -8.46 11.63
CA LYS A 70 -9.44 -9.43 11.13
C LYS A 70 -9.42 -9.53 9.60
N SER A 71 -9.37 -8.39 8.91
CA SER A 71 -9.15 -8.33 7.47
C SER A 71 -8.32 -7.12 7.09
N HIS A 72 -7.57 -7.27 6.00
CA HIS A 72 -6.76 -6.21 5.45
C HIS A 72 -6.96 -6.13 3.93
N THR A 73 -7.80 -5.20 3.49
CA THR A 73 -8.02 -4.94 2.07
C THR A 73 -7.02 -3.92 1.57
N ILE A 74 -6.32 -4.23 0.48
CA ILE A 74 -5.37 -3.32 -0.16
C ILE A 74 -5.84 -3.05 -1.60
N ILE A 75 -6.09 -1.79 -1.92
CA ILE A 75 -6.35 -1.34 -3.31
C ILE A 75 -5.01 -0.96 -3.95
N GLU A 76 -4.66 -1.55 -5.09
CA GLU A 76 -3.45 -1.20 -5.85
C GLU A 76 -3.76 -1.16 -7.35
N CYS A 77 -3.25 -0.14 -8.05
CA CYS A 77 -3.46 0.07 -9.48
C CYS A 77 -2.19 -0.10 -10.32
N ASP A 78 -1.00 0.06 -9.74
CA ASP A 78 0.26 -0.12 -10.46
C ASP A 78 0.57 -1.61 -10.66
N PRO A 79 0.78 -2.07 -11.91
CA PRO A 79 1.00 -3.48 -12.20
C PRO A 79 2.20 -4.12 -11.47
N VAL A 80 3.30 -3.38 -11.30
CA VAL A 80 4.51 -3.93 -10.65
C VAL A 80 4.29 -4.04 -9.15
N SER A 81 3.69 -3.02 -8.53
CA SER A 81 3.31 -3.04 -7.11
C SER A 81 2.25 -4.11 -6.82
N LEU A 82 1.32 -4.34 -7.75
CA LEU A 82 0.33 -5.41 -7.64
C LEU A 82 0.97 -6.81 -7.65
N MET A 83 1.99 -7.05 -8.49
CA MET A 83 2.72 -8.31 -8.50
C MET A 83 3.45 -8.55 -7.17
N GLU A 84 4.12 -7.53 -6.63
CA GLU A 84 4.77 -7.61 -5.32
C GLU A 84 3.75 -7.86 -4.20
N LEU A 85 2.59 -7.20 -4.25
CA LEU A 85 1.48 -7.42 -3.33
C LEU A 85 0.96 -8.87 -3.40
N GLU A 86 0.77 -9.43 -4.59
CA GLU A 86 0.35 -10.81 -4.76
C GLU A 86 1.34 -11.80 -4.16
N VAL A 87 2.65 -11.59 -4.38
CA VAL A 87 3.71 -12.41 -3.77
C VAL A 87 3.68 -12.28 -2.25
N TRP A 88 3.60 -11.05 -1.75
CA TRP A 88 3.56 -10.76 -0.32
C TRP A 88 2.30 -11.34 0.36
N ALA A 89 1.16 -11.35 -0.30
CA ALA A 89 -0.09 -11.86 0.26
C ALA A 89 -0.14 -13.40 0.40
N LYS A 90 0.69 -14.16 -0.33
CA LYS A 90 0.64 -15.64 -0.32
C LYS A 90 0.72 -16.28 1.06
N THR A 91 1.42 -15.65 2.01
CA THR A 91 1.60 -16.17 3.37
C THR A 91 0.67 -15.51 4.40
N ARG A 92 -0.32 -14.72 3.96
CA ARG A 92 -1.14 -13.86 4.80
C ARG A 92 -2.63 -14.02 4.43
N PRO A 93 -3.35 -14.95 5.09
CA PRO A 93 -4.68 -15.38 4.63
C PRO A 93 -5.80 -14.34 4.82
N ASN A 94 -5.57 -13.30 5.63
CA ASN A 94 -6.52 -12.23 5.92
C ASN A 94 -6.42 -11.04 4.94
N ILE A 95 -5.56 -11.12 3.92
CA ILE A 95 -5.39 -10.08 2.91
C ILE A 95 -6.41 -10.24 1.79
N VAL A 96 -7.02 -9.12 1.39
CA VAL A 96 -7.90 -9.01 0.23
C VAL A 96 -7.29 -8.02 -0.75
N ILE A 97 -6.90 -8.48 -1.93
CA ILE A 97 -6.32 -7.63 -2.98
C ILE A 97 -7.44 -7.11 -3.87
N VAL A 98 -7.45 -5.80 -4.13
CA VAL A 98 -8.38 -5.15 -5.05
C VAL A 98 -7.58 -4.41 -6.11
N ALA A 99 -7.46 -5.01 -7.28
CA ALA A 99 -6.77 -4.41 -8.41
C ALA A 99 -7.60 -3.28 -9.04
N GLY A 100 -7.01 -2.10 -9.19
CA GLY A 100 -7.63 -0.95 -9.85
C GLY A 100 -7.40 0.36 -9.11
N THR A 101 -7.78 1.47 -9.74
CA THR A 101 -7.69 2.78 -9.09
C THR A 101 -8.78 2.92 -8.04
N TRP A 102 -8.46 3.51 -6.90
CA TRP A 102 -9.42 3.66 -5.81
C TRP A 102 -10.70 4.40 -6.22
N GLN A 103 -10.62 5.36 -7.13
CA GLN A 103 -11.77 6.09 -7.66
C GLN A 103 -12.80 5.15 -8.31
N THR A 104 -12.33 4.07 -8.94
CA THR A 104 -13.20 3.12 -9.63
C THR A 104 -13.72 2.03 -8.71
N VAL A 105 -12.92 1.59 -7.73
CA VAL A 105 -13.26 0.42 -6.90
C VAL A 105 -13.84 0.79 -5.54
N LEU A 106 -13.59 1.99 -5.00
CA LEU A 106 -14.01 2.33 -3.64
C LEU A 106 -15.53 2.24 -3.46
N ALA A 107 -16.30 2.64 -4.47
CA ALA A 107 -17.76 2.57 -4.45
C ALA A 107 -18.30 1.14 -4.37
N SER A 108 -17.55 0.13 -4.82
CA SER A 108 -17.99 -1.28 -4.80
C SER A 108 -17.65 -2.01 -3.49
N LEU A 109 -16.78 -1.43 -2.65
CA LEU A 109 -16.31 -2.10 -1.42
C LEU A 109 -17.28 -2.00 -0.23
N GLY A 110 -18.33 -1.19 -0.33
CA GLY A 110 -19.34 -1.00 0.72
C GLY A 110 -18.81 -0.34 2.00
N SER A 111 -19.68 -0.16 2.99
CA SER A 111 -19.38 0.55 4.25
C SER A 111 -18.94 -0.38 5.39
N LYS A 112 -17.95 -1.25 5.15
CA LYS A 112 -17.53 -2.29 6.11
C LYS A 112 -16.29 -1.96 6.95
N TYR A 113 -15.53 -0.91 6.61
CA TYR A 113 -14.24 -0.66 7.23
C TYR A 113 -14.35 0.30 8.42
N ALA A 114 -13.73 -0.09 9.53
CA ALA A 114 -13.70 0.70 10.77
C ALA A 114 -12.52 1.69 10.80
N SER A 115 -11.47 1.41 10.01
CA SER A 115 -10.28 2.24 9.88
C SER A 115 -9.87 2.32 8.42
N TYR A 116 -9.55 3.54 7.98
CA TYR A 116 -9.10 3.84 6.63
C TYR A 116 -7.68 4.42 6.73
N LEU A 117 -6.73 3.82 6.02
CA LEU A 117 -5.41 4.41 5.81
C LEU A 117 -5.28 4.81 4.34
N PHE A 118 -4.99 6.08 4.11
CA PHE A 118 -4.72 6.62 2.79
C PHE A 118 -3.21 6.86 2.66
N GLU A 119 -2.54 6.12 1.79
CA GLU A 119 -1.18 6.50 1.38
C GLU A 119 -1.25 7.63 0.35
N LEU A 120 -1.09 8.87 0.82
CA LEU A 120 -1.30 10.09 0.03
C LEU A 120 -0.27 10.32 -1.10
N LYS A 121 0.84 9.59 -1.13
CA LYS A 121 1.94 9.89 -2.07
C LYS A 121 1.81 9.21 -3.43
N SER A 122 1.27 7.99 -3.47
CA SER A 122 0.99 7.29 -4.74
C SER A 122 -0.19 7.93 -5.52
N MET A 123 -1.10 8.61 -4.82
CA MET A 123 -2.31 9.19 -5.41
C MET A 123 -2.11 10.50 -6.20
N MET A 124 -0.92 11.09 -6.16
CA MET A 124 -0.68 12.48 -6.61
C MET A 124 0.14 12.61 -7.90
N LEU A 125 0.54 11.52 -8.53
CA LEU A 125 1.21 11.59 -9.83
C LEU A 125 0.17 11.36 -10.95
N PRO A 126 -0.09 12.38 -11.79
CA PRO A 126 -1.04 12.29 -12.90
C PRO A 126 -0.57 11.38 -14.04
#